data_AF-A0A9D6XXE9-F1
#
_entry.id   AF-A0A9D6XXE9-F1
#
_cell.length_a   1.000
_cell.length_b   1.000
_cell.length_c   1.000
_cell.angle_alpha   90.00
_cell.angle_beta   90.00
_cell.angle_gamma   90.00
#
_symmetry.space_group_name_H-M   'P 1'
#
loop_
_entity.id
_entity.type
_entity.pdbx_description
1 polymer ?
#
loop_
_entity_poly.entity_id
_entity_poly.type
_entity_poly.pdbx_seq_one_letter_code
_entity_poly.pdbx_strand_id
1 'polypeptide(L)'
;MSGQRPEPSFFDLGMNAKWDQDRFSPEEKAAFEAWYNRFHGSGDLKLVPFVPFLMEHLPRQFKDYRRWFTFIEASRDGVALPFGVSVLLFLHLYAVIANERGILYEILAARRLGMSKAVVMDTFAYAFLSGGPASINAVATLSDEYLRSWPDDAPSTYEWPADWVPNPAAFRSGMDLSTNELSAADVAAIKAWHTAAHGAPPRHVDLWAKLHPAAYKTQRIRYERALGNALPAQLAPLYTLNVATVRLQRDLMRSSVLHAMRLGVKRHQVVQTLYWAFFYGGDLVMEAAGDAVGDLLEAWPS
;
A
#
# COMPACT_ATOMS: atom_id res chain seq x y z
N MET A 1 -1.61 -0.69 20.45
CA MET A 1 -1.55 0.78 20.30
C MET A 1 -2.16 1.10 18.95
N SER A 2 -3.26 1.87 18.90
CA SER A 2 -3.75 2.42 17.63
C SER A 2 -2.70 3.41 17.13
N GLY A 3 -2.18 3.23 15.90
CA GLY A 3 -1.16 4.13 15.34
C GLY A 3 -1.61 5.59 15.28
N GLN A 4 -0.67 6.50 14.99
CA GLN A 4 -0.96 7.94 14.81
C GLN A 4 -2.10 8.13 13.80
N ARG A 5 -3.25 8.61 14.29
CA ARG A 5 -4.41 9.00 13.48
C ARG A 5 -4.41 10.53 13.31
N PRO A 6 -4.91 11.06 12.19
CA PRO A 6 -5.10 12.50 12.06
C PRO A 6 -6.06 13.02 13.13
N GLU A 7 -5.76 14.20 13.68
CA GLU A 7 -6.59 14.91 14.65
C GLU A 7 -7.21 16.20 14.03
N PRO A 8 -8.54 16.41 14.10
CA PRO A 8 -9.53 15.46 14.61
C PRO A 8 -9.64 14.23 13.72
N SER A 9 -9.92 13.07 14.32
CA SER A 9 -10.17 11.87 13.54
C SER A 9 -11.45 12.02 12.76
N PHE A 10 -11.50 11.37 11.60
CA PHE A 10 -12.72 11.20 10.84
C PHE A 10 -13.86 10.63 11.71
N PHE A 11 -13.52 9.76 12.66
CA PHE A 11 -14.47 9.10 13.56
C PHE A 11 -15.05 10.03 14.63
N ASP A 12 -14.43 11.18 14.85
CA ASP A 12 -14.87 12.17 15.85
C ASP A 12 -15.93 13.13 15.29
N LEU A 13 -16.27 13.00 14.00
CA LEU A 13 -17.26 13.85 13.32
C LEU A 13 -18.72 13.50 13.67
N GLY A 14 -18.97 12.65 14.69
CA GLY A 14 -20.30 12.37 15.23
C GLY A 14 -21.19 11.45 14.39
N MET A 15 -20.64 10.81 13.36
CA MET A 15 -21.40 9.99 12.41
C MET A 15 -22.04 8.74 13.00
N ASN A 16 -21.45 8.19 14.07
CA ASN A 16 -21.90 6.93 14.66
C ASN A 16 -23.36 6.95 15.10
N ALA A 17 -23.89 8.13 15.42
CA ALA A 17 -25.27 8.33 15.82
C ALA A 17 -26.26 8.45 14.66
N LYS A 18 -25.81 8.52 13.40
CA LYS A 18 -26.63 8.91 12.23
C LYS A 18 -26.36 8.09 10.97
N TRP A 19 -25.86 6.86 11.13
CA TRP A 19 -25.57 5.95 10.01
C TRP A 19 -26.80 5.50 9.24
N ASP A 20 -27.97 5.51 9.87
CA ASP A 20 -29.25 5.06 9.30
C ASP A 20 -29.95 6.12 8.44
N GLN A 21 -29.42 7.34 8.40
CA GLN A 21 -30.03 8.46 7.67
C GLN A 21 -29.49 8.60 6.25
N ASP A 22 -30.37 8.73 5.27
CA ASP A 22 -30.04 8.88 3.84
C ASP A 22 -29.76 10.34 3.43
N ARG A 23 -29.24 11.16 4.35
CA ARG A 23 -28.93 12.57 4.11
C ARG A 23 -27.81 13.06 5.02
N PHE A 24 -27.13 14.11 4.58
CA PHE A 24 -26.24 14.91 5.42
C PHE A 24 -26.97 16.16 5.90
N SER A 25 -26.86 16.48 7.19
CA SER A 25 -27.12 17.83 7.67
C SER A 25 -26.05 18.80 7.14
N PRO A 26 -26.35 20.11 7.01
CA PRO A 26 -25.36 21.10 6.61
C PRO A 26 -24.08 21.06 7.45
N GLU A 27 -24.22 20.84 8.76
CA GLU A 27 -23.10 20.77 9.71
C GLU A 27 -22.22 19.54 9.47
N GLU A 28 -22.82 18.37 9.22
CA GLU A 28 -22.06 17.16 8.88
C GLU A 28 -21.31 17.34 7.57
N LYS A 29 -21.97 17.87 6.52
CA LYS A 29 -21.34 18.11 5.22
C LYS A 29 -20.15 19.04 5.37
N ALA A 30 -20.32 20.17 6.06
CA ALA A 30 -19.24 21.12 6.31
C ALA A 30 -18.06 20.52 7.09
N ALA A 31 -18.35 19.71 8.13
CA ALA A 31 -17.32 19.04 8.92
C ALA A 31 -16.50 18.05 8.07
N PHE A 32 -17.17 17.31 7.19
CA PHE A 32 -16.53 16.39 6.24
C PHE A 32 -15.65 17.10 5.23
N GLU A 33 -16.17 18.14 4.59
CA GLU A 33 -15.43 18.93 3.62
C GLU A 33 -14.20 19.56 4.27
N ALA A 34 -14.33 20.07 5.50
CA ALA A 34 -13.22 20.61 6.27
C ALA A 34 -12.16 19.55 6.61
N TRP A 35 -12.58 18.35 7.04
CA TRP A 35 -11.65 17.25 7.34
C TRP A 35 -10.92 16.78 6.08
N TYR A 36 -11.66 16.55 4.98
CA TYR A 36 -11.08 16.15 3.70
C TYR A 36 -10.09 17.16 3.16
N ASN A 37 -10.45 18.45 3.21
CA ASN A 37 -9.55 19.50 2.75
C ASN A 37 -8.29 19.58 3.63
N ARG A 38 -8.46 19.47 4.96
CA ARG A 38 -7.34 19.48 5.90
C ARG A 38 -6.39 18.32 5.69
N PHE A 39 -6.89 17.12 5.40
CA PHE A 39 -6.08 15.90 5.40
C PHE A 39 -5.64 15.45 4.00
N HIS A 40 -6.48 15.65 2.98
CA HIS A 40 -6.24 15.25 1.59
C HIS A 40 -6.25 16.42 0.58
N GLY A 41 -6.73 17.61 0.96
CA GLY A 41 -6.84 18.76 0.06
C GLY A 41 -5.61 19.67 0.05
N SER A 42 -5.58 20.58 -0.93
CA SER A 42 -4.60 21.66 -1.09
C SER A 42 -5.17 23.05 -0.78
N GLY A 43 -6.24 23.10 0.02
CA GLY A 43 -7.04 24.31 0.26
C GLY A 43 -8.45 24.22 -0.34
N ASP A 44 -8.70 23.25 -1.21
CA ASP A 44 -10.03 22.88 -1.72
C ASP A 44 -10.18 21.34 -1.86
N LEU A 45 -11.31 20.89 -2.40
CA LEU A 45 -11.64 19.46 -2.61
C LEU A 45 -11.40 18.96 -4.04
N LYS A 46 -10.68 19.70 -4.89
CA LYS A 46 -10.48 19.31 -6.31
C LYS A 46 -9.70 18.01 -6.48
N LEU A 47 -8.88 17.63 -5.49
CA LEU A 47 -8.16 16.35 -5.48
C LEU A 47 -9.05 15.15 -5.12
N VAL A 48 -10.17 15.40 -4.43
CA VAL A 48 -11.10 14.36 -3.94
C VAL A 48 -12.54 14.64 -4.40
N PRO A 49 -12.80 14.82 -5.71
CA PRO A 49 -14.12 15.25 -6.20
C PRO A 49 -15.22 14.22 -5.94
N PHE A 50 -14.86 12.96 -5.68
CA PHE A 50 -15.80 11.92 -5.29
C PHE A 50 -16.50 12.25 -3.96
N VAL A 51 -15.87 13.01 -3.06
CA VAL A 51 -16.44 13.37 -1.75
C VAL A 51 -17.67 14.27 -1.91
N PRO A 52 -17.59 15.48 -2.51
CA PRO A 52 -18.77 16.31 -2.71
C PRO A 52 -19.79 15.63 -3.62
N PHE A 53 -19.35 14.86 -4.64
CA PHE A 53 -20.25 14.11 -5.51
C PHE A 53 -21.09 13.09 -4.74
N LEU A 54 -20.46 12.24 -3.91
CA LEU A 54 -21.17 11.21 -3.16
C LEU A 54 -22.04 11.82 -2.06
N MET A 55 -21.59 12.88 -1.37
CA MET A 55 -22.43 13.54 -0.37
C MET A 55 -23.68 14.17 -0.98
N GLU A 56 -23.59 14.70 -2.19
CA GLU A 56 -24.73 15.34 -2.88
C GLU A 56 -25.68 14.32 -3.51
N HIS A 57 -25.14 13.33 -4.21
CA HIS A 57 -25.93 12.46 -5.08
C HIS A 57 -26.19 11.06 -4.49
N LEU A 58 -25.31 10.59 -3.60
CA LEU A 58 -25.33 9.23 -3.04
C LEU A 58 -25.03 9.22 -1.53
N PRO A 59 -25.73 10.04 -0.71
CA PRO A 59 -25.36 10.29 0.68
C PRO A 59 -25.40 9.02 1.54
N ARG A 60 -26.38 8.14 1.31
CA ARG A 60 -26.46 6.85 2.00
C ARG A 60 -25.27 5.96 1.69
N GLN A 61 -24.91 5.81 0.42
CA GLN A 61 -23.75 5.02 0.00
C GLN A 61 -22.45 5.60 0.56
N PHE A 62 -22.31 6.92 0.60
CA PHE A 62 -21.15 7.54 1.25
C PHE A 62 -21.10 7.21 2.74
N LYS A 63 -22.22 7.31 3.45
CA LYS A 63 -22.31 6.95 4.87
C LYS A 63 -21.97 5.47 5.12
N ASP A 64 -22.55 4.55 4.35
CA ASP A 64 -22.27 3.11 4.49
C ASP A 64 -20.80 2.80 4.18
N TYR A 65 -20.24 3.43 3.15
CA TYR A 65 -18.81 3.36 2.83
C TYR A 65 -17.91 3.83 3.99
N ARG A 66 -18.28 4.94 4.65
CA ARG A 66 -17.55 5.45 5.82
C ARG A 66 -17.74 4.61 7.07
N ARG A 67 -18.93 4.07 7.28
CA ARG A 67 -19.19 3.11 8.34
C ARG A 67 -18.30 1.89 8.16
N TRP A 68 -18.20 1.34 6.96
CA TRP A 68 -17.34 0.21 6.67
C TRP A 68 -15.85 0.51 6.95
N PHE A 69 -15.37 1.69 6.57
CA PHE A 69 -14.02 2.18 6.91
C PHE A 69 -13.72 2.09 8.41
N THR A 70 -14.69 2.40 9.29
CA THR A 70 -14.52 2.30 10.76
C THR A 70 -14.20 0.88 11.22
N PHE A 71 -14.80 -0.13 10.57
CA PHE A 71 -14.62 -1.54 10.92
C PHE A 71 -13.32 -2.10 10.37
N ILE A 72 -12.88 -1.62 9.21
CA ILE A 72 -11.56 -1.99 8.68
C ILE A 72 -10.47 -1.48 9.61
N GLU A 73 -10.55 -0.24 10.08
CA GLU A 73 -9.55 0.38 10.98
C GLU A 73 -9.56 -0.17 12.42
N ALA A 74 -10.58 -0.95 12.79
CA ALA A 74 -10.71 -1.47 14.14
C ALA A 74 -9.58 -2.46 14.47
N SER A 75 -9.01 -2.31 15.67
CA SER A 75 -8.05 -3.30 16.18
C SER A 75 -8.74 -4.59 16.55
N ARG A 76 -8.07 -5.71 16.33
CA ARG A 76 -8.45 -7.03 16.85
C ARG A 76 -7.29 -7.59 17.67
N ASP A 77 -7.58 -8.06 18.88
CA ASP A 77 -6.59 -8.62 19.81
C ASP A 77 -5.39 -7.68 20.05
N GLY A 78 -5.65 -6.36 20.12
CA GLY A 78 -4.64 -5.33 20.32
C GLY A 78 -3.79 -4.98 19.08
N VAL A 79 -4.04 -5.65 17.95
CA VAL A 79 -3.34 -5.45 16.67
C VAL A 79 -4.21 -4.64 15.72
N ALA A 80 -3.62 -3.65 15.06
CA ALA A 80 -4.20 -2.94 13.93
C ALA A 80 -3.11 -2.60 12.91
N LEU A 81 -3.52 -2.47 11.64
CA LEU A 81 -2.74 -1.83 10.60
C LEU A 81 -2.64 -0.34 10.94
N PRO A 82 -1.43 0.23 11.05
CA PRO A 82 -1.30 1.66 11.30
C PRO A 82 -1.94 2.47 10.17
N PHE A 83 -2.63 3.56 10.50
CA PHE A 83 -3.34 4.38 9.51
C PHE A 83 -2.42 4.93 8.41
N GLY A 84 -1.18 5.31 8.74
CA GLY A 84 -0.21 5.72 7.71
C GLY A 84 0.13 4.62 6.72
N VAL A 85 -0.02 3.34 7.10
CA VAL A 85 0.16 2.23 6.17
C VAL A 85 -0.97 2.20 5.15
N SER A 86 -2.23 2.44 5.54
CA SER A 86 -3.33 2.47 4.56
C SER A 86 -3.17 3.64 3.57
N VAL A 87 -2.76 4.82 4.03
CA VAL A 87 -2.35 5.96 3.17
C VAL A 87 -1.32 5.52 2.14
N LEU A 88 -0.28 4.81 2.57
CA LEU A 88 0.78 4.35 1.67
C LEU A 88 0.36 3.19 0.76
N LEU A 89 -0.56 2.30 1.19
CA LEU A 89 -1.15 1.28 0.32
C LEU A 89 -1.85 1.95 -0.87
N PHE A 90 -2.64 2.99 -0.61
CA PHE A 90 -3.30 3.77 -1.65
C PHE A 90 -2.33 4.58 -2.49
N LEU A 91 -1.31 5.20 -1.89
CA LEU A 91 -0.26 5.89 -2.66
C LEU A 91 0.41 4.95 -3.67
N HIS A 92 0.80 3.75 -3.22
CA HIS A 92 1.38 2.73 -4.08
C HIS A 92 0.38 2.29 -5.17
N LEU A 93 -0.86 1.96 -4.81
CA LEU A 93 -1.89 1.55 -5.76
C LEU A 93 -2.14 2.63 -6.81
N TYR A 94 -2.32 3.89 -6.40
CA TYR A 94 -2.57 5.02 -7.30
C TYR A 94 -1.41 5.33 -8.21
N ALA A 95 -0.17 5.19 -7.74
CA ALA A 95 0.98 5.22 -8.63
C ALA A 95 0.90 4.08 -9.66
N VAL A 96 0.60 2.85 -9.24
CA VAL A 96 0.54 1.68 -10.15
C VAL A 96 -0.58 1.78 -11.19
N ILE A 97 -1.73 2.36 -10.85
CA ILE A 97 -2.87 2.55 -11.78
C ILE A 97 -2.90 3.94 -12.44
N ALA A 98 -1.85 4.75 -12.25
CA ALA A 98 -1.73 6.10 -12.82
C ALA A 98 -2.88 7.06 -12.44
N ASN A 99 -3.37 7.00 -11.20
CA ASN A 99 -4.36 7.94 -10.68
C ASN A 99 -3.67 9.20 -10.12
N GLU A 100 -3.45 10.19 -10.99
CA GLU A 100 -2.69 11.43 -10.70
C GLU A 100 -3.19 12.18 -9.46
N ARG A 101 -4.51 12.37 -9.34
CA ARG A 101 -5.12 13.06 -8.18
C ARG A 101 -4.96 12.25 -6.91
N GLY A 102 -5.16 10.93 -7.03
CA GLY A 102 -4.90 9.92 -5.99
C GLY A 102 -3.51 10.04 -5.40
N ILE A 103 -2.51 10.09 -6.26
CA ILE A 103 -1.11 10.22 -5.87
C ILE A 103 -0.91 11.49 -5.04
N LEU A 104 -1.32 12.66 -5.53
CA LEU A 104 -1.05 13.92 -4.84
C LEU A 104 -1.73 13.96 -3.45
N TYR A 105 -3.00 13.56 -3.33
CA TYR A 105 -3.66 13.66 -2.03
C TYR A 105 -3.10 12.68 -0.99
N GLU A 106 -2.55 11.53 -1.40
CA GLU A 106 -1.89 10.62 -0.47
C GLU A 106 -0.48 11.08 -0.09
N ILE A 107 0.23 11.80 -0.97
CA ILE A 107 1.47 12.50 -0.61
C ILE A 107 1.18 13.55 0.47
N LEU A 108 0.10 14.33 0.32
CA LEU A 108 -0.33 15.33 1.30
C LEU A 108 -0.65 14.68 2.65
N ALA A 109 -1.41 13.58 2.62
CA ALA A 109 -1.75 12.79 3.81
C ALA A 109 -0.48 12.25 4.50
N ALA A 110 0.44 11.64 3.75
CA ALA A 110 1.70 11.10 4.27
C ALA A 110 2.54 12.19 4.98
N ARG A 111 2.67 13.38 4.37
CA ARG A 111 3.39 14.50 5.00
C ARG A 111 2.70 15.00 6.26
N ARG A 112 1.37 15.05 6.28
CA ARG A 112 0.58 15.47 7.45
C ARG A 112 0.65 14.48 8.60
N LEU A 113 0.83 13.21 8.30
CA LEU A 113 1.14 12.17 9.29
C LEU A 113 2.60 12.21 9.76
N GLY A 114 3.41 13.13 9.24
CA GLY A 114 4.80 13.29 9.67
C GLY A 114 5.77 12.30 9.03
N MET A 115 5.39 11.60 7.96
CA MET A 115 6.34 10.80 7.19
C MET A 115 7.37 11.71 6.52
N SER A 116 8.55 11.18 6.17
CA SER A 116 9.55 11.91 5.38
C SER A 116 9.34 11.75 3.88
N LYS A 117 9.96 12.62 3.08
CA LYS A 117 9.93 12.51 1.61
C LYS A 117 10.56 11.19 1.15
N ALA A 118 11.58 10.70 1.84
CA ALA A 118 12.24 9.43 1.52
C ALA A 118 11.27 8.23 1.57
N VAL A 119 10.32 8.19 2.53
CA VAL A 119 9.28 7.15 2.60
C VAL A 119 8.39 7.17 1.34
N VAL A 120 7.99 8.36 0.90
CA VAL A 120 7.18 8.56 -0.31
C VAL A 120 7.96 8.18 -1.57
N MET A 121 9.23 8.55 -1.66
CA MET A 121 10.09 8.20 -2.80
C MET A 121 10.37 6.69 -2.88
N ASP A 122 10.61 6.02 -1.76
CA ASP A 122 10.75 4.56 -1.70
C ASP A 122 9.46 3.86 -2.16
N THR A 123 8.29 4.42 -1.82
CA THR A 123 6.98 3.94 -2.29
C THR A 123 6.87 4.02 -3.81
N PHE A 124 7.29 5.13 -4.42
CA PHE A 124 7.29 5.28 -5.88
C PHE A 124 8.31 4.41 -6.59
N ALA A 125 9.51 4.24 -6.01
CA ALA A 125 10.52 3.34 -6.54
C ALA A 125 9.99 1.91 -6.62
N TYR A 126 9.25 1.46 -5.60
CA TYR A 126 8.59 0.16 -5.60
C TYR A 126 7.42 0.10 -6.60
N ALA A 127 6.55 1.12 -6.62
CA ALA A 127 5.41 1.20 -7.55
C ALA A 127 5.87 1.14 -9.02
N PHE A 128 6.99 1.76 -9.36
CA PHE A 128 7.55 1.77 -10.72
C PHE A 128 7.87 0.38 -11.26
N LEU A 129 8.13 -0.60 -10.39
CA LEU A 129 8.35 -1.99 -10.82
C LEU A 129 7.14 -2.60 -11.52
N SER A 130 5.92 -2.24 -11.09
CA SER A 130 4.66 -2.80 -11.61
C SER A 130 3.85 -1.84 -12.46
N GLY A 131 4.05 -0.54 -12.28
CA GLY A 131 3.34 0.51 -13.04
C GLY A 131 4.12 1.05 -14.23
N GLY A 132 5.45 0.87 -14.28
CA GLY A 132 6.28 1.30 -15.41
C GLY A 132 6.18 2.80 -15.72
N PRO A 133 6.50 3.24 -16.94
CA PRO A 133 6.53 4.68 -17.29
C PRO A 133 5.23 5.43 -17.03
N ALA A 134 4.07 4.80 -17.25
CA ALA A 134 2.77 5.42 -16.98
C ALA A 134 2.61 5.85 -15.51
N SER A 135 3.14 5.02 -14.59
CA SER A 135 3.13 5.31 -13.16
C SER A 135 3.90 6.58 -12.81
N ILE A 136 5.16 6.68 -13.25
CA ILE A 136 6.02 7.82 -12.91
C ILE A 136 5.62 9.08 -13.67
N ASN A 137 5.10 8.96 -14.88
CA ASN A 137 4.48 10.09 -15.58
C ASN A 137 3.32 10.67 -14.75
N ALA A 138 2.43 9.82 -14.24
CA ALA A 138 1.32 10.27 -13.40
C ALA A 138 1.77 10.91 -12.08
N VAL A 139 2.85 10.41 -11.46
CA VAL A 139 3.48 11.08 -10.30
C VAL A 139 3.97 12.47 -10.70
N ALA A 140 4.67 12.59 -11.83
CA ALA A 140 5.23 13.85 -12.29
C ALA A 140 4.17 14.91 -12.64
N THR A 141 3.03 14.52 -13.23
CA THR A 141 2.00 15.45 -13.73
C THR A 141 1.49 16.41 -12.65
N LEU A 142 1.08 15.90 -11.48
CA LEU A 142 0.47 16.72 -10.43
C LEU A 142 1.33 16.88 -9.18
N SER A 143 2.34 16.01 -8.97
CA SER A 143 3.04 15.96 -7.69
C SER A 143 4.48 16.49 -7.72
N ASP A 144 5.09 16.71 -8.90
CA ASP A 144 6.51 17.08 -9.00
C ASP A 144 6.81 18.41 -8.28
N GLU A 145 6.00 19.44 -8.51
CA GLU A 145 6.18 20.76 -7.85
C GLU A 145 6.12 20.62 -6.33
N TYR A 146 5.14 19.89 -5.81
CA TYR A 146 4.99 19.67 -4.38
C TYR A 146 6.19 18.90 -3.80
N LEU A 147 6.63 17.83 -4.47
CA LEU A 147 7.78 17.02 -4.05
C LEU A 147 9.08 17.84 -4.05
N ARG A 148 9.28 18.75 -5.01
CA ARG A 148 10.43 19.68 -5.02
C ARG A 148 10.40 20.65 -3.84
N SER A 149 9.22 21.09 -3.41
CA SER A 149 9.07 21.97 -2.25
C SER A 149 9.32 21.28 -0.90
N TRP A 150 9.32 19.94 -0.88
CA TRP A 150 9.52 19.15 0.33
C TRP A 150 11.02 18.87 0.54
N PRO A 151 11.63 19.38 1.62
CA PRO A 151 13.04 19.13 1.92
C PRO A 151 13.37 17.64 2.05
N ASP A 152 14.49 17.21 1.47
CA ASP A 152 14.93 15.81 1.49
C ASP A 152 15.45 15.37 2.87
N ASP A 153 15.96 16.31 3.67
CA ASP A 153 16.55 16.09 5.00
C ASP A 153 15.55 16.24 6.15
N ALA A 154 14.28 16.53 5.86
CA ALA A 154 13.24 16.63 6.87
C ALA A 154 13.05 15.26 7.57
N PRO A 155 13.27 15.15 8.90
CA PRO A 155 13.15 13.89 9.61
C PRO A 155 11.70 13.41 9.64
N SER A 156 11.50 12.09 9.59
CA SER A 156 10.20 11.49 9.84
C SER A 156 9.85 11.63 11.32
N THR A 157 8.66 12.15 11.61
CA THR A 157 8.02 12.13 12.94
C THR A 157 6.93 11.05 13.03
N TYR A 158 6.65 10.36 11.93
CA TYR A 158 5.75 9.22 11.91
C TYR A 158 6.34 8.03 12.69
N GLU A 159 5.55 7.49 13.61
CA GLU A 159 5.93 6.35 14.45
C GLU A 159 5.44 5.03 13.83
N TRP A 160 6.40 4.21 13.39
CA TRP A 160 6.15 2.84 12.95
C TRP A 160 5.92 1.89 14.13
N PRO A 161 5.23 0.76 13.94
CA PRO A 161 5.29 -0.35 14.88
C PRO A 161 6.76 -0.70 15.20
N ALA A 162 7.05 -1.06 16.45
CA ALA A 162 8.43 -1.26 16.90
C ALA A 162 9.20 -2.35 16.12
N ASP A 163 8.50 -3.34 15.59
CA ASP A 163 9.04 -4.42 14.77
C ASP A 163 9.10 -4.10 13.26
N TRP A 164 8.68 -2.90 12.85
CA TRP A 164 8.67 -2.44 11.47
C TRP A 164 9.84 -1.50 11.22
N VAL A 165 10.89 -2.04 10.63
CA VAL A 165 12.14 -1.33 10.38
C VAL A 165 12.52 -1.37 8.89
N PRO A 166 13.20 -0.34 8.37
CA PRO A 166 13.80 -0.41 7.05
C PRO A 166 14.80 -1.57 6.97
N ASN A 167 14.59 -2.46 6.00
CA ASN A 167 15.47 -3.59 5.77
C ASN A 167 15.53 -3.94 4.27
N PRO A 168 16.23 -3.14 3.46
CA PRO A 168 16.39 -3.44 2.04
C PRO A 168 17.20 -4.72 1.79
N ALA A 169 17.96 -5.21 2.78
CA ALA A 169 18.68 -6.47 2.68
C ALA A 169 17.74 -7.68 2.58
N ALA A 170 16.52 -7.59 3.12
CA ALA A 170 15.51 -8.65 3.02
C ALA A 170 15.14 -9.01 1.57
N PHE A 171 15.39 -8.12 0.60
CA PHE A 171 15.07 -8.30 -0.82
C PHE A 171 16.27 -8.80 -1.64
N ARG A 172 17.46 -8.89 -1.03
CA ARG A 172 18.68 -9.32 -1.70
C ARG A 172 18.72 -10.83 -1.79
N SER A 173 18.83 -11.36 -3.01
CA SER A 173 19.01 -12.81 -3.20
C SER A 173 20.43 -13.28 -2.90
N GLY A 174 21.40 -12.37 -2.94
CA GLY A 174 22.83 -12.69 -2.90
C GLY A 174 23.44 -12.93 -4.28
N MET A 175 22.69 -12.71 -5.37
CA MET A 175 23.25 -12.72 -6.73
C MET A 175 24.30 -11.62 -6.94
N ASP A 176 25.26 -11.84 -7.85
CA ASP A 176 26.31 -10.87 -8.16
C ASP A 176 25.75 -9.66 -8.92
N LEU A 177 25.78 -8.49 -8.28
CA LEU A 177 25.26 -7.24 -8.86
C LEU A 177 26.29 -6.46 -9.68
N SER A 178 27.54 -6.95 -9.80
CA SER A 178 28.63 -6.27 -10.50
C SER A 178 28.61 -6.49 -12.03
N THR A 179 27.88 -7.51 -12.50
CA THR A 179 27.74 -7.86 -13.91
C THR A 179 26.28 -8.05 -14.31
N ASN A 180 25.98 -7.85 -15.59
CA ASN A 180 24.67 -8.15 -16.18
C ASN A 180 24.56 -9.59 -16.68
N GLU A 181 25.66 -10.35 -16.69
CA GLU A 181 25.66 -11.76 -17.05
C GLU A 181 25.03 -12.60 -15.93
N LEU A 182 24.07 -13.46 -16.28
CA LEU A 182 23.40 -14.33 -15.32
C LEU A 182 24.12 -15.67 -15.20
N SER A 183 24.78 -15.88 -14.07
CA SER A 183 25.46 -17.14 -13.76
C SER A 183 24.50 -18.19 -13.18
N ALA A 184 24.91 -19.45 -13.18
CA ALA A 184 24.18 -20.51 -12.47
C ALA A 184 24.07 -20.25 -10.96
N ALA A 185 25.10 -19.62 -10.37
CA ALA A 185 25.10 -19.22 -8.96
C ALA A 185 24.04 -18.15 -8.68
N ASP A 186 23.87 -17.17 -9.59
CA ASP A 186 22.80 -16.17 -9.48
C ASP A 186 21.42 -16.80 -9.50
N VAL A 187 21.17 -17.74 -10.42
CA VAL A 187 19.88 -18.45 -10.51
C VAL A 187 19.61 -19.23 -9.23
N ALA A 188 20.62 -19.93 -8.69
CA ALA A 188 20.51 -20.66 -7.43
C ALA A 188 20.20 -19.72 -6.25
N ALA A 189 20.88 -18.57 -6.17
CA ALA A 189 20.64 -17.56 -5.15
C ALA A 189 19.21 -16.98 -5.21
N ILE A 190 18.73 -16.65 -6.42
CA ILE A 190 17.36 -16.14 -6.63
C ILE A 190 16.31 -17.18 -6.22
N LYS A 191 16.51 -18.46 -6.59
CA LYS A 191 15.61 -19.54 -6.17
C LYS A 191 15.59 -19.71 -4.66
N ALA A 192 16.76 -19.74 -4.02
CA ALA A 192 16.88 -19.87 -2.57
C ALA A 192 16.16 -18.73 -1.85
N TRP A 193 16.31 -17.50 -2.33
CA TRP A 193 15.58 -16.34 -1.81
C TRP A 193 14.07 -16.50 -1.94
N HIS A 194 13.57 -16.92 -3.12
CA HIS A 194 12.14 -17.16 -3.30
C HIS A 194 11.61 -18.28 -2.41
N THR A 195 12.36 -19.37 -2.21
CA THR A 195 11.99 -20.42 -1.26
C THR A 195 11.89 -19.87 0.16
N ALA A 196 12.87 -19.07 0.58
CA ALA A 196 12.90 -18.50 1.93
C ALA A 196 11.79 -17.47 2.16
N ALA A 197 11.48 -16.65 1.15
CA ALA A 197 10.48 -15.58 1.25
C ALA A 197 9.06 -16.06 0.95
N HIS A 198 8.87 -16.93 -0.04
CA HIS A 198 7.58 -17.30 -0.61
C HIS A 198 7.26 -18.81 -0.46
N GLY A 199 8.11 -19.58 0.23
CA GLY A 199 7.93 -21.02 0.46
C GLY A 199 8.40 -21.92 -0.68
N ALA A 200 8.43 -21.42 -1.92
CA ALA A 200 8.90 -22.18 -3.09
C ALA A 200 9.47 -21.25 -4.18
N PRO A 201 10.38 -21.75 -5.05
CA PRO A 201 10.85 -20.98 -6.18
C PRO A 201 9.77 -20.94 -7.29
N PRO A 202 9.36 -19.76 -7.78
CA PRO A 202 8.37 -19.68 -8.84
C PRO A 202 8.94 -20.15 -10.18
N ARG A 203 8.08 -20.77 -11.01
CA ARG A 203 8.44 -21.29 -12.34
C ARG A 203 9.10 -20.23 -13.24
N HIS A 204 8.75 -18.97 -13.06
CA HIS A 204 9.28 -17.87 -13.87
C HIS A 204 10.79 -17.71 -13.76
N VAL A 205 11.43 -18.18 -12.66
CA VAL A 205 12.87 -18.00 -12.44
C VAL A 205 13.65 -18.76 -13.51
N ASP A 206 13.35 -20.05 -13.67
CA ASP A 206 13.99 -20.90 -14.68
C ASP A 206 13.64 -20.47 -16.10
N LEU A 207 12.36 -20.16 -16.32
CA LEU A 207 11.88 -19.80 -17.64
C LEU A 207 12.58 -18.55 -18.18
N TRP A 208 12.60 -17.46 -17.40
CA TRP A 208 13.17 -16.20 -17.85
C TRP A 208 14.70 -16.18 -17.81
N ALA A 209 15.32 -16.90 -16.87
CA ALA A 209 16.76 -17.13 -16.90
C ALA A 209 17.21 -17.84 -18.19
N LYS A 210 16.42 -18.79 -18.70
CA LYS A 210 16.71 -19.48 -19.96
C LYS A 210 16.43 -18.61 -21.19
N LEU A 211 15.28 -17.93 -21.22
CA LEU A 211 14.83 -17.22 -22.42
C LEU A 211 15.57 -15.90 -22.66
N HIS A 212 15.87 -15.14 -21.60
CA HIS A 212 16.55 -13.85 -21.72
C HIS A 212 17.36 -13.51 -20.46
N PRO A 213 18.49 -14.20 -20.21
CA PRO A 213 19.22 -14.16 -18.93
C PRO A 213 19.60 -12.75 -18.45
N ALA A 214 20.19 -11.93 -19.33
CA ALA A 214 20.62 -10.57 -18.97
C ALA A 214 19.44 -9.64 -18.63
N ALA A 215 18.32 -9.74 -19.37
CA ALA A 215 17.11 -8.96 -19.07
C ALA A 215 16.47 -9.42 -17.77
N TYR A 216 16.43 -10.74 -17.52
CA TYR A 216 15.94 -11.27 -16.25
C TYR A 216 16.81 -10.81 -15.07
N LYS A 217 18.14 -10.90 -15.19
CA LYS A 217 19.07 -10.42 -14.15
C LYS A 217 18.89 -8.93 -13.87
N THR A 218 18.87 -8.09 -14.91
CA THR A 218 18.70 -6.64 -14.74
C THR A 218 17.32 -6.27 -14.17
N GLN A 219 16.26 -7.00 -14.55
CA GLN A 219 14.95 -6.86 -13.90
C GLN A 219 15.00 -7.24 -12.42
N ARG A 220 15.70 -8.33 -12.07
CA ARG A 220 15.90 -8.70 -10.67
C ARG A 220 16.72 -7.65 -9.91
N ILE A 221 17.78 -7.08 -10.51
CA ILE A 221 18.58 -6.00 -9.90
C ILE A 221 17.67 -4.81 -9.56
N ARG A 222 16.77 -4.43 -10.47
CA ARG A 222 15.77 -3.37 -10.22
C ARG A 222 14.90 -3.72 -9.01
N TYR A 223 14.37 -4.93 -8.96
CA TYR A 223 13.55 -5.39 -7.82
C TYR A 223 14.31 -5.31 -6.50
N GLU A 224 15.51 -5.88 -6.43
CA GLU A 224 16.28 -5.90 -5.20
C GLU A 224 16.63 -4.49 -4.71
N ARG A 225 16.85 -3.55 -5.62
CA ARG A 225 17.20 -2.14 -5.33
C ARG A 225 16.00 -1.21 -5.15
N ALA A 226 14.76 -1.69 -5.32
CA ALA A 226 13.60 -0.82 -5.31
C ALA A 226 13.22 -0.31 -3.91
N LEU A 227 13.48 -1.10 -2.87
CA LEU A 227 13.28 -0.64 -1.49
C LEU A 227 14.51 0.15 -1.04
N GLY A 228 14.32 1.42 -0.70
CA GLY A 228 15.36 2.25 -0.12
C GLY A 228 15.55 2.01 1.38
N ASN A 229 16.11 3.02 2.05
CA ASN A 229 16.50 2.93 3.46
C ASN A 229 15.48 3.57 4.41
N ALA A 230 14.36 4.10 3.92
CA ALA A 230 13.37 4.80 4.73
C ALA A 230 12.11 3.95 4.98
N LEU A 231 11.70 3.16 3.98
CA LEU A 231 10.47 2.37 4.06
C LEU A 231 10.67 1.05 4.83
N PRO A 232 9.80 0.70 5.80
CA PRO A 232 9.83 -0.61 6.44
C PRO A 232 9.66 -1.74 5.43
N ALA A 233 10.43 -2.82 5.58
CA ALA A 233 10.42 -3.94 4.64
C ALA A 233 9.04 -4.62 4.54
N GLN A 234 8.25 -4.57 5.61
CA GLN A 234 6.90 -5.10 5.68
C GLN A 234 5.94 -4.46 4.66
N LEU A 235 6.20 -3.23 4.21
CA LEU A 235 5.30 -2.58 3.25
C LEU A 235 5.39 -3.17 1.85
N ALA A 236 6.55 -3.70 1.45
CA ALA A 236 6.69 -4.27 0.11
C ALA A 236 5.71 -5.44 -0.16
N PRO A 237 5.61 -6.48 0.69
CA PRO A 237 4.61 -7.52 0.49
C PRO A 237 3.17 -7.03 0.71
N LEU A 238 2.91 -6.03 1.55
CA LEU A 238 1.57 -5.47 1.72
C LEU A 238 1.11 -4.66 0.50
N TYR A 239 2.00 -3.89 -0.12
CA TYR A 239 1.77 -3.23 -1.41
C TYR A 239 1.48 -4.22 -2.52
N THR A 240 2.31 -5.26 -2.62
CA THR A 240 2.13 -6.31 -3.62
C THR A 240 0.83 -7.07 -3.39
N LEU A 241 0.49 -7.39 -2.13
CA LEU A 241 -0.79 -8.01 -1.79
C LEU A 241 -1.97 -7.13 -2.22
N ASN A 242 -1.96 -5.85 -1.85
CA ASN A 242 -3.03 -4.92 -2.20
C ASN A 242 -3.26 -4.85 -3.72
N VAL A 243 -2.19 -4.65 -4.51
CA VAL A 243 -2.29 -4.61 -5.98
C VAL A 243 -2.68 -5.97 -6.56
N ALA A 244 -2.13 -7.08 -6.05
CA ALA A 244 -2.45 -8.41 -6.50
C ALA A 244 -3.94 -8.72 -6.30
N THR A 245 -4.51 -8.34 -5.15
CA THR A 245 -5.94 -8.49 -4.85
C THR A 245 -6.80 -7.70 -5.83
N VAL A 246 -6.51 -6.42 -6.05
CA VAL A 246 -7.25 -5.58 -7.04
C VAL A 246 -7.16 -6.16 -8.46
N ARG A 247 -6.03 -6.80 -8.81
CA ARG A 247 -5.80 -7.40 -10.12
C ARG A 247 -6.16 -8.89 -10.21
N LEU A 248 -6.76 -9.47 -9.17
CA LEU A 248 -7.13 -10.90 -9.09
C LEU A 248 -5.96 -11.88 -9.33
N GLN A 249 -4.74 -11.50 -8.94
CA GLN A 249 -3.52 -12.30 -9.15
C GLN A 249 -3.27 -13.29 -8.00
N ARG A 250 -4.00 -14.41 -7.99
CA ARG A 250 -4.05 -15.41 -6.90
C ARG A 250 -2.66 -15.86 -6.40
N ASP A 251 -1.76 -16.28 -7.28
CA ASP A 251 -0.41 -16.73 -6.90
C ASP A 251 0.42 -15.62 -6.25
N LEU A 252 0.21 -14.38 -6.70
CA LEU A 252 0.90 -13.22 -6.15
C LEU A 252 0.33 -12.83 -4.79
N MET A 253 -0.98 -12.97 -4.57
CA MET A 253 -1.57 -12.82 -3.24
C MET A 253 -0.94 -13.82 -2.26
N ARG A 254 -0.87 -15.10 -2.65
CA ARG A 254 -0.32 -16.17 -1.80
C ARG A 254 1.15 -15.92 -1.43
N SER A 255 1.99 -15.64 -2.42
CA SER A 255 3.41 -15.34 -2.18
C SER A 255 3.61 -14.08 -1.34
N SER A 256 2.77 -13.05 -1.52
CA SER A 256 2.82 -11.83 -0.70
C SER A 256 2.45 -12.09 0.76
N VAL A 257 1.45 -12.94 1.02
CA VAL A 257 1.08 -13.34 2.38
C VAL A 257 2.22 -14.10 3.06
N LEU A 258 2.81 -15.08 2.39
CA LEU A 258 3.96 -15.84 2.94
C LEU A 258 5.16 -14.92 3.23
N HIS A 259 5.43 -13.96 2.36
CA HIS A 259 6.50 -12.98 2.59
C HIS A 259 6.18 -12.05 3.77
N ALA A 260 4.93 -11.59 3.89
CA ALA A 260 4.48 -10.79 5.03
C ALA A 260 4.64 -11.56 6.36
N MET A 261 4.26 -12.85 6.39
CA MET A 261 4.49 -13.73 7.55
C MET A 261 5.98 -13.78 7.93
N ARG A 262 6.86 -13.96 6.94
CA ARG A 262 8.31 -14.05 7.17
C ARG A 262 8.91 -12.75 7.73
N LEU A 263 8.34 -11.60 7.37
CA LEU A 263 8.74 -10.29 7.88
C LEU A 263 8.03 -9.89 9.19
N GLY A 264 7.31 -10.82 9.82
CA GLY A 264 6.70 -10.63 11.13
C GLY A 264 5.40 -9.83 11.13
N VAL A 265 4.83 -9.55 9.95
CA VAL A 265 3.51 -8.90 9.84
C VAL A 265 2.47 -9.78 10.54
N LYS A 266 1.57 -9.15 11.30
CA LYS A 266 0.54 -9.87 12.06
C LYS A 266 -0.66 -10.21 11.17
N ARG A 267 -1.35 -11.31 11.47
CA ARG A 267 -2.53 -11.77 10.71
C ARG A 267 -3.53 -10.66 10.43
N HIS A 268 -3.92 -9.92 11.47
CA HIS A 268 -4.95 -8.88 11.34
C HIS A 268 -4.50 -7.72 10.42
N GLN A 269 -3.21 -7.40 10.37
CA GLN A 269 -2.67 -6.39 9.46
C GLN A 269 -2.78 -6.83 7.98
N VAL A 270 -2.56 -8.12 7.71
CA VAL A 270 -2.77 -8.71 6.38
C VAL A 270 -4.26 -8.70 6.01
N VAL A 271 -5.13 -9.10 6.94
CA VAL A 271 -6.59 -9.05 6.74
C VAL A 271 -7.06 -7.62 6.44
N GLN A 272 -6.61 -6.63 7.21
CA GLN A 272 -6.94 -5.22 6.94
C GLN A 272 -6.41 -4.75 5.58
N THR A 273 -5.23 -5.20 5.15
CA THR A 273 -4.68 -4.91 3.81
C THR A 273 -5.57 -5.46 2.69
N LEU A 274 -6.12 -6.67 2.85
CA LEU A 274 -7.09 -7.24 1.93
C LEU A 274 -8.38 -6.41 1.90
N TYR A 275 -8.91 -6.03 3.07
CA TYR A 275 -10.08 -5.17 3.15
C TYR A 275 -9.89 -3.81 2.47
N TRP A 276 -8.69 -3.21 2.55
CA TRP A 276 -8.35 -2.01 1.77
C TRP A 276 -8.36 -2.25 0.26
N ALA A 277 -7.95 -3.43 -0.21
CA ALA A 277 -8.04 -3.79 -1.62
C ALA A 277 -9.49 -4.01 -2.07
N PHE A 278 -10.37 -4.50 -1.19
CA PHE A 278 -11.78 -4.77 -1.49
C PHE A 278 -12.61 -3.53 -1.83
N PHE A 279 -12.04 -2.33 -1.61
CA PHE A 279 -12.57 -1.06 -2.16
C PHE A 279 -12.70 -1.12 -3.67
N TYR A 280 -11.86 -1.91 -4.34
CA TYR A 280 -11.86 -2.12 -5.77
C TYR A 280 -12.30 -3.55 -6.07
N GLY A 281 -13.58 -3.73 -6.40
CA GLY A 281 -14.12 -4.98 -6.92
C GLY A 281 -15.09 -5.73 -6.00
N GLY A 282 -15.26 -5.31 -4.73
CA GLY A 282 -16.24 -5.89 -3.82
C GLY A 282 -16.12 -7.42 -3.69
N ASP A 283 -17.25 -8.13 -3.71
CA ASP A 283 -17.30 -9.59 -3.50
C ASP A 283 -16.42 -10.39 -4.48
N LEU A 284 -16.23 -9.91 -5.72
CA LEU A 284 -15.38 -10.59 -6.70
C LEU A 284 -13.94 -10.74 -6.21
N VAL A 285 -13.37 -9.67 -5.63
CA VAL A 285 -12.01 -9.71 -5.09
C VAL A 285 -11.98 -10.38 -3.72
N MET A 286 -13.07 -10.35 -2.95
CA MET A 286 -13.18 -11.08 -1.68
C MET A 286 -13.13 -12.59 -1.89
N GLU A 287 -13.92 -13.10 -2.83
CA GLU A 287 -13.96 -14.53 -3.18
C GLU A 287 -12.59 -15.01 -3.68
N ALA A 288 -11.97 -14.27 -4.60
CA ALA A 288 -10.65 -14.60 -5.11
C ALA A 288 -9.56 -14.56 -4.03
N ALA A 289 -9.63 -13.64 -3.06
CA ALA A 289 -8.72 -13.60 -1.93
C ALA A 289 -8.93 -14.78 -0.97
N GLY A 290 -10.19 -15.10 -0.67
CA GLY A 290 -10.55 -16.28 0.14
C GLY A 290 -9.98 -17.57 -0.45
N ASP A 291 -10.19 -17.80 -1.75
CA ASP A 291 -9.63 -18.94 -2.49
C ASP A 291 -8.09 -18.99 -2.45
N ALA A 292 -7.43 -17.84 -2.58
CA ALA A 292 -5.99 -17.78 -2.77
C ALA A 292 -5.19 -17.94 -1.47
N VAL A 293 -5.70 -17.37 -0.38
CA VAL A 293 -4.94 -17.22 0.88
C VAL A 293 -5.72 -17.60 2.14
N GLY A 294 -6.98 -18.03 2.05
CA GLY A 294 -7.81 -18.37 3.20
C GLY A 294 -7.17 -19.42 4.11
N ASP A 295 -6.60 -20.48 3.51
CA ASP A 295 -5.88 -21.53 4.23
C ASP A 295 -4.68 -20.99 5.04
N LEU A 296 -3.95 -20.02 4.50
CA LEU A 296 -2.83 -19.37 5.20
C LEU A 296 -3.30 -18.51 6.38
N LEU A 297 -4.44 -17.82 6.22
CA LEU A 297 -5.02 -16.98 7.27
C LEU A 297 -5.62 -17.81 8.42
N GLU A 298 -6.17 -18.98 8.10
CA GLU A 298 -6.68 -19.95 9.08
C GLU A 298 -5.55 -20.64 9.84
N ALA A 299 -4.49 -21.04 9.12
CA ALA A 299 -3.31 -21.70 9.70
C ALA A 299 -2.26 -20.74 10.28
N TRP A 300 -2.60 -19.46 10.47
CA TRP A 300 -1.64 -18.45 10.93
C TRP A 300 -1.07 -18.81 12.31
N PRO A 301 0.27 -18.82 12.49
CA PRO A 301 0.87 -19.12 13.79
C PRO A 301 0.38 -18.14 14.86
N SER A 302 -0.08 -18.68 15.99
CA SER A 302 -0.48 -17.93 17.18
C SER A 302 0.71 -17.23 17.83
#